data_AF-A0A117SR46-F1
#
_entry.id   AF-A0A117SR46-F1
#
_cell.length_a   1.000
_cell.length_b   1.000
_cell.length_c   1.000
_cell.angle_alpha   90.00
_cell.angle_beta   90.00
_cell.angle_gamma   90.00
#
_symmetry.space_group_name_H-M   'P 1'
#
loop_
_entity.id
_entity.type
_entity.pdbx_description
1 polymer ?
#
loop_
_entity_poly.entity_id
_entity_poly.type
_entity_poly.pdbx_seq_one_letter_code
_entity_poly.pdbx_strand_id
1 'polypeptide(L)'
;RYLLFITVLFTGFKNLRNELIYRVAARNYERINQLLNNPKYSMADGISMALLNDYLSEGVRGEDIKEANNAIHSFVYGLRRLTGAYGTTLLRWIPKFRDLDSFEKSLTMFYPIRANERRRRAIRTFIRWVSHETNLPVALGLLFRGAYRRYTMIADIYSTMVTIRSGAFLISTNDNTLRVINKIVAGRDSGVTIKVYEVKGIVRTVGRLSNDPIIYERGAFRIGHDYCSKLKCSECPINRVCMKFTWVNIK
;
A
#
# COMPACT_ATOMS: atom_id res chain seq x y z
N ARG A 1 6.78 -13.79 1.87
CA ARG A 1 6.43 -14.47 0.59
C ARG A 1 4.92 -14.55 0.42
N TYR A 2 4.19 -15.09 1.40
CA TYR A 2 2.72 -15.17 1.40
C TYR A 2 2.01 -13.83 1.12
N LEU A 3 2.36 -12.76 1.84
CA LEU A 3 1.78 -11.42 1.59
C LEU A 3 1.98 -10.93 0.14
N LEU A 4 3.18 -11.13 -0.41
CA LEU A 4 3.47 -10.76 -1.80
C LEU A 4 2.61 -11.58 -2.77
N PHE A 5 2.50 -12.88 -2.54
CA PHE A 5 1.64 -13.76 -3.32
C PHE A 5 0.18 -13.29 -3.32
N ILE A 6 -0.39 -13.00 -2.16
CA ILE A 6 -1.76 -12.47 -2.05
C ILE A 6 -1.92 -11.17 -2.83
N THR A 7 -0.97 -10.24 -2.71
CA THR A 7 -1.04 -8.98 -3.46
C THR A 7 -0.92 -9.18 -4.98
N VAL A 8 -0.13 -10.15 -5.44
CA VAL A 8 -0.07 -10.50 -6.86
C VAL A 8 -1.39 -11.12 -7.32
N LEU A 9 -1.99 -12.00 -6.51
CA LEU A 9 -3.30 -12.60 -6.79
C LEU A 9 -4.41 -11.55 -6.96
N PHE A 10 -4.35 -10.40 -6.27
CA PHE A 10 -5.30 -9.30 -6.49
C PHE A 10 -5.32 -8.80 -7.94
N THR A 11 -4.26 -9.01 -8.72
CA THR A 11 -4.30 -8.66 -10.15
C THR A 11 -5.09 -9.67 -10.99
N GLY A 12 -5.21 -10.91 -10.53
CA GLY A 12 -5.89 -12.01 -11.21
C GLY A 12 -7.41 -12.08 -10.98
N PHE A 13 -7.91 -11.46 -9.91
CA PHE A 13 -9.35 -11.39 -9.63
C PHE A 13 -9.99 -10.12 -10.22
N LYS A 14 -11.10 -10.29 -10.93
CA LYS A 14 -11.87 -9.19 -11.52
C LYS A 14 -12.68 -8.44 -10.47
N ASN A 15 -13.40 -9.17 -9.62
CA ASN A 15 -14.18 -8.62 -8.52
C ASN A 15 -13.37 -8.69 -7.23
N LEU A 16 -12.65 -7.62 -6.91
CA LEU A 16 -11.81 -7.57 -5.71
C LEU A 16 -12.64 -7.50 -4.41
N ARG A 17 -12.75 -8.62 -3.70
CA ARG A 17 -13.29 -8.71 -2.33
C ARG A 17 -12.18 -9.19 -1.39
N ASN A 18 -11.41 -8.26 -0.82
CA ASN A 18 -10.19 -8.56 -0.08
C ASN A 18 -10.37 -9.66 0.98
N GLU A 19 -11.40 -9.54 1.82
CA GLU A 19 -11.70 -10.53 2.87
C GLU A 19 -11.96 -11.93 2.32
N LEU A 20 -12.70 -12.02 1.20
CA LEU A 20 -12.98 -13.27 0.55
C LEU A 20 -11.71 -13.88 -0.05
N ILE A 21 -10.85 -13.07 -0.67
CA ILE A 21 -9.56 -13.54 -1.21
C ILE A 21 -8.68 -14.09 -0.07
N TYR A 22 -8.64 -13.42 1.09
CA TYR A 22 -7.92 -13.92 2.25
C TYR A 22 -8.50 -15.25 2.75
N ARG A 23 -9.82 -15.38 2.84
CA ARG A 23 -10.50 -16.61 3.26
C ARG A 23 -10.22 -17.77 2.31
N VAL A 24 -10.34 -17.54 1.01
CA VAL A 24 -10.07 -18.55 -0.03
C VAL A 24 -8.61 -18.96 -0.03
N ALA A 25 -7.69 -18.01 0.11
CA ALA A 25 -6.27 -18.32 0.23
C ALA A 25 -5.95 -19.11 1.51
N ALA A 26 -6.62 -18.80 2.64
CA ALA A 26 -6.45 -19.54 3.89
C ALA A 26 -6.93 -21.00 3.76
N ARG A 27 -8.07 -21.25 3.10
CA ARG A 27 -8.54 -22.63 2.81
C ARG A 27 -7.57 -23.41 1.93
N ASN A 28 -6.86 -22.72 1.03
CA ASN A 28 -5.88 -23.31 0.12
C ASN A 28 -4.43 -23.19 0.62
N TYR A 29 -4.23 -22.93 1.92
CA TYR A 29 -2.92 -22.59 2.47
C TYR A 29 -1.86 -23.65 2.18
N GLU A 30 -2.16 -24.94 2.32
CA GLU A 30 -1.20 -26.01 2.06
C GLU A 30 -0.66 -25.99 0.62
N ARG A 31 -1.55 -25.86 -0.36
CA ARG A 31 -1.17 -25.78 -1.79
C ARG A 31 -0.34 -24.53 -2.07
N ILE A 32 -0.74 -23.40 -1.48
CA ILE A 32 0.01 -22.15 -1.59
C ILE A 32 1.39 -22.30 -0.95
N ASN A 33 1.47 -22.87 0.25
CA ASN A 33 2.71 -23.04 1.00
C ASN A 33 3.71 -23.92 0.23
N GLN A 34 3.24 -24.99 -0.42
CA GLN A 34 4.07 -25.79 -1.33
C GLN A 34 4.63 -24.93 -2.47
N LEU A 35 3.82 -24.07 -3.11
CA LEU A 35 4.29 -23.16 -4.16
C LEU A 35 5.31 -22.13 -3.62
N LEU A 36 5.10 -21.60 -2.41
CA LEU A 36 6.00 -20.62 -1.78
C LEU A 36 7.38 -21.20 -1.45
N ASN A 37 7.45 -22.50 -1.19
CA ASN A 37 8.67 -23.22 -0.85
C ASN A 37 9.35 -23.80 -2.10
N ASN A 38 8.60 -24.22 -3.10
CA ASN A 38 9.10 -24.79 -4.35
C ASN A 38 8.37 -24.20 -5.57
N PRO A 39 8.76 -22.99 -6.03
CA PRO A 39 8.01 -22.26 -7.05
C PRO A 39 8.18 -22.90 -8.44
N LYS A 40 7.25 -23.80 -8.79
CA LYS A 40 7.18 -24.49 -10.08
C LYS A 40 5.99 -24.00 -10.90
N TYR A 41 6.19 -23.77 -12.19
CA TYR A 41 5.12 -23.37 -13.11
C TYR A 41 4.02 -24.43 -13.21
N SER A 42 4.36 -25.72 -13.13
CA SER A 42 3.40 -26.83 -13.19
C SER A 42 2.37 -26.83 -12.05
N MET A 43 2.60 -26.07 -10.98
CA MET A 43 1.66 -25.96 -9.85
C MET A 43 0.61 -24.85 -10.08
N ALA A 44 0.81 -23.96 -11.04
CA ALA A 44 -0.02 -22.77 -11.21
C ALA A 44 -1.45 -23.11 -11.63
N ASP A 45 -1.63 -24.05 -12.56
CA ASP A 45 -2.96 -24.48 -13.05
C ASP A 45 -3.82 -25.00 -11.90
N GLY A 46 -3.32 -26.00 -11.16
CA GLY A 46 -4.06 -26.62 -10.06
C GLY A 46 -4.38 -25.65 -8.91
N ILE A 47 -3.46 -24.74 -8.59
CA ILE A 47 -3.71 -23.71 -7.56
C ILE A 47 -4.73 -22.67 -8.07
N SER A 48 -4.60 -22.22 -9.32
CA SER A 48 -5.54 -21.26 -9.91
C SER A 48 -6.97 -21.80 -9.96
N MET A 49 -7.14 -23.07 -10.36
CA MET A 49 -8.44 -23.76 -10.35
C MET A 49 -9.04 -23.85 -8.94
N ALA A 50 -8.26 -24.30 -7.96
CA ALA A 50 -8.75 -24.47 -6.59
C ALA A 50 -9.19 -23.13 -5.98
N LEU A 51 -8.35 -22.08 -6.12
CA LEU A 51 -8.68 -20.74 -5.64
C LEU A 51 -9.93 -20.19 -6.34
N LEU A 52 -10.04 -20.38 -7.65
CA LEU A 52 -11.18 -19.87 -8.40
C LEU A 52 -12.48 -20.59 -8.02
N ASN A 53 -12.47 -21.91 -7.91
CA ASN A 53 -13.65 -22.69 -7.53
C ASN A 53 -14.19 -22.27 -6.16
N ASP A 54 -13.30 -22.11 -5.17
CA ASP A 54 -13.69 -21.63 -3.85
C ASP A 54 -14.23 -20.19 -3.91
N TYR A 55 -13.62 -19.32 -4.73
CA TYR A 55 -14.08 -17.94 -4.90
C TYR A 55 -15.46 -17.85 -5.59
N LEU A 56 -15.72 -18.70 -6.58
CA LEU A 56 -17.00 -18.79 -7.29
C LEU A 56 -18.08 -19.41 -6.41
N SER A 57 -17.73 -20.37 -5.52
CA SER A 57 -18.66 -20.99 -4.57
C SER A 57 -19.29 -19.98 -3.60
N GLU A 58 -18.66 -18.82 -3.42
CA GLU A 58 -19.13 -17.73 -2.55
C GLU A 58 -19.99 -16.71 -3.32
N GLY A 59 -20.53 -17.11 -4.48
CA GLY A 59 -21.49 -16.35 -5.28
C GLY A 59 -20.89 -15.25 -6.17
N VAL A 60 -19.57 -15.20 -6.32
CA VAL A 60 -18.91 -14.27 -7.23
C VAL A 60 -18.98 -14.79 -8.66
N ARG A 61 -19.23 -13.93 -9.65
CA ARG A 61 -19.37 -14.30 -11.08
C ARG A 61 -18.47 -13.46 -11.98
N GLY A 62 -18.16 -13.98 -13.16
CA GLY A 62 -17.43 -13.24 -14.21
C GLY A 62 -15.91 -13.22 -14.05
N GLU A 63 -15.36 -14.09 -13.19
CA GLU A 63 -13.92 -14.27 -13.03
C GLU A 63 -13.30 -15.01 -14.22
N ASP A 64 -11.99 -14.82 -14.43
CA ASP A 64 -11.24 -15.44 -15.52
C ASP A 64 -10.06 -16.24 -14.96
N ILE A 65 -10.11 -17.56 -15.15
CA ILE A 65 -9.05 -18.46 -14.69
C ILE A 65 -7.68 -18.09 -15.28
N LYS A 66 -7.65 -17.58 -16.52
CA LYS A 66 -6.40 -17.20 -17.18
C LYS A 66 -5.73 -16.04 -16.45
N GLU A 67 -6.50 -15.10 -15.90
CA GLU A 67 -5.97 -13.96 -15.14
C GLU A 67 -5.38 -14.40 -13.79
N ALA A 68 -6.08 -15.28 -13.05
CA ALA A 68 -5.56 -15.87 -11.82
C ALA A 68 -4.28 -16.69 -12.09
N ASN A 69 -4.30 -17.48 -13.16
CA ASN A 69 -3.16 -18.27 -13.60
C ASN A 69 -1.95 -17.39 -13.97
N ASN A 70 -2.16 -16.36 -14.79
CA ASN A 70 -1.13 -15.37 -15.16
C ASN A 70 -0.50 -14.68 -13.95
N ALA A 71 -1.31 -14.36 -12.92
CA ALA A 71 -0.83 -13.80 -11.67
C ALA A 71 0.11 -14.78 -10.93
N ILE A 72 -0.29 -16.05 -10.82
CA ILE A 72 0.54 -17.08 -10.18
C ILE A 72 1.83 -17.32 -10.98
N HIS A 73 1.74 -17.41 -12.32
CA HIS A 73 2.92 -17.52 -13.19
C HIS A 73 3.89 -16.34 -13.02
N SER A 74 3.37 -15.12 -12.95
CA SER A 74 4.19 -13.91 -12.73
C SER A 74 4.87 -13.94 -11.36
N PHE A 75 4.18 -14.43 -10.33
CA PHE A 75 4.77 -14.62 -9.01
C PHE A 75 5.90 -15.65 -9.02
N VAL A 76 5.68 -16.82 -9.65
CA VAL A 76 6.69 -17.88 -9.81
C VAL A 76 7.89 -17.35 -10.59
N TYR A 77 7.65 -16.64 -11.69
CA TYR A 77 8.70 -15.99 -12.48
C TYR A 77 9.55 -15.05 -11.61
N GLY A 78 8.92 -14.14 -10.86
CA GLY A 78 9.61 -13.21 -9.98
C GLY A 78 10.45 -13.92 -8.90
N LEU A 79 9.92 -14.98 -8.28
CA LEU A 79 10.68 -15.78 -7.30
C LEU A 79 11.89 -16.47 -7.93
N ARG A 80 11.73 -17.10 -9.09
CA ARG A 80 12.83 -17.77 -9.80
C ARG A 80 13.89 -16.78 -10.27
N ARG A 81 13.48 -15.59 -10.71
CA ARG A 81 14.40 -14.50 -11.10
C ARG A 81 15.22 -14.00 -9.91
N LEU A 82 14.60 -13.88 -8.72
CA LEU A 82 15.33 -13.56 -7.49
C LEU A 82 16.41 -14.60 -7.16
N THR A 83 16.05 -15.87 -7.15
CA THR A 83 16.96 -16.94 -6.70
C THR A 83 18.01 -17.28 -7.74
N GLY A 84 17.64 -17.29 -9.03
CA GLY A 84 18.54 -17.60 -10.14
C GLY A 84 19.40 -16.40 -10.51
N ALA A 85 18.81 -15.40 -11.16
CA ALA A 85 19.56 -14.28 -11.73
C ALA A 85 20.20 -13.36 -10.69
N TYR A 86 19.56 -13.16 -9.54
CA TYR A 86 20.07 -12.27 -8.49
C TYR A 86 20.71 -13.00 -7.30
N GLY A 87 20.74 -14.33 -7.30
CA GLY A 87 21.36 -15.14 -6.24
C GLY A 87 20.85 -14.79 -4.83
N THR A 88 19.59 -14.37 -4.68
CA THR A 88 19.05 -13.84 -3.41
C THR A 88 17.65 -14.37 -3.12
N THR A 89 17.23 -14.25 -1.86
CA THR A 89 15.86 -14.51 -1.44
C THR A 89 15.09 -13.20 -1.27
N LEU A 90 13.75 -13.27 -1.26
CA LEU A 90 12.90 -12.11 -0.96
C LEU A 90 13.29 -11.43 0.37
N LEU A 91 13.58 -12.21 1.41
CA LEU A 91 13.99 -11.70 2.73
C LEU A 91 15.31 -10.94 2.70
N ARG A 92 16.28 -11.38 1.88
CA ARG A 92 17.57 -10.69 1.72
C ARG A 92 17.53 -9.56 0.69
N TRP A 93 16.59 -9.62 -0.24
CA TRP A 93 16.45 -8.64 -1.33
C TRP A 93 15.72 -7.38 -0.90
N ILE A 94 14.59 -7.52 -0.18
CA ILE A 94 13.79 -6.39 0.32
C ILE A 94 14.63 -5.35 1.10
N PRO A 95 15.47 -5.71 2.08
CA PRO A 95 16.27 -4.73 2.83
C PRO A 95 17.41 -4.07 2.03
N LYS A 96 17.66 -4.44 0.77
CA LYS A 96 18.64 -3.75 -0.10
C LYS A 96 18.12 -2.41 -0.61
N PHE A 97 16.81 -2.25 -0.67
CA PHE A 97 16.19 -1.01 -1.15
C PHE A 97 16.32 0.11 -0.13
N ARG A 98 16.73 1.28 -0.61
CA ARG A 98 16.98 2.49 0.19
C ARG A 98 15.98 3.62 -0.12
N ASP A 99 15.00 3.34 -0.97
CA ASP A 99 13.94 4.24 -1.36
C ASP A 99 12.75 3.43 -1.89
N LEU A 100 11.54 3.91 -1.65
CA LEU A 100 10.33 3.18 -2.07
C LEU A 100 10.11 3.22 -3.57
N ASP A 101 10.64 4.22 -4.28
CA ASP A 101 10.43 4.37 -5.72
C ASP A 101 11.23 3.30 -6.51
N SER A 102 12.47 3.02 -6.11
CA SER A 102 13.29 1.93 -6.65
C SER A 102 12.72 0.57 -6.30
N PHE A 103 12.18 0.42 -5.08
CA PHE A 103 11.49 -0.79 -4.67
C PHE A 103 10.22 -1.02 -5.49
N GLU A 104 9.38 0.01 -5.70
CA GLU A 104 8.19 -0.05 -6.54
C GLU A 104 8.51 -0.50 -7.96
N LYS A 105 9.55 0.09 -8.57
CA LYS A 105 10.03 -0.31 -9.91
C LYS A 105 10.48 -1.77 -9.92
N SER A 106 11.18 -2.19 -8.89
CA SER A 106 11.73 -3.55 -8.80
C SER A 106 10.65 -4.61 -8.54
N LEU A 107 9.57 -4.25 -7.86
CA LEU A 107 8.43 -5.15 -7.63
C LEU A 107 7.74 -5.57 -8.91
N THR A 108 7.82 -4.79 -9.99
CA THR A 108 7.14 -5.08 -11.26
C THR A 108 7.46 -6.46 -11.84
N MET A 109 8.61 -7.06 -11.52
CA MET A 109 8.96 -8.40 -11.98
C MET A 109 8.06 -9.52 -11.42
N PHE A 110 7.32 -9.26 -10.34
CA PHE A 110 6.37 -10.22 -9.75
C PHE A 110 4.96 -10.13 -10.34
N TYR A 111 4.69 -9.11 -11.15
CA TYR A 111 3.36 -8.80 -11.63
C TYR A 111 3.28 -8.91 -13.16
N PRO A 112 2.09 -9.17 -13.71
CA PRO A 112 1.90 -9.18 -15.16
C PRO A 112 2.36 -7.88 -15.84
N ILE A 113 2.91 -8.01 -17.06
CA ILE A 113 3.60 -6.93 -17.81
C ILE A 113 2.65 -5.77 -18.14
N ARG A 114 1.36 -6.03 -18.41
CA ARG A 114 0.38 -5.00 -18.77
C ARG A 114 0.06 -4.15 -17.54
N ALA A 115 0.38 -2.86 -17.63
CA ALA A 115 0.22 -1.88 -16.55
C ALA A 115 -1.24 -1.50 -16.31
N ASN A 116 -2.03 -2.45 -15.81
CA ASN A 116 -3.42 -2.19 -15.40
C ASN A 116 -3.46 -1.45 -14.04
N GLU A 117 -4.59 -0.80 -13.76
CA GLU A 117 -4.83 -0.10 -12.48
C GLU A 117 -4.81 -1.08 -11.28
N ARG A 118 -5.20 -2.34 -11.50
CA ARG A 118 -5.14 -3.41 -10.48
C ARG A 118 -3.71 -3.68 -10.02
N ARG A 119 -2.74 -3.71 -10.93
CA ARG A 119 -1.32 -3.88 -10.65
C ARG A 119 -0.80 -2.71 -9.83
N ARG A 120 -1.11 -1.47 -10.22
CA ARG A 120 -0.72 -0.28 -9.46
C ARG A 120 -1.28 -0.33 -8.03
N ARG A 121 -2.54 -0.71 -7.88
CA ARG A 121 -3.19 -0.88 -6.57
C ARG A 121 -2.55 -2.00 -5.75
N ALA A 122 -2.26 -3.15 -6.36
CA ALA A 122 -1.63 -4.29 -5.74
C ALA A 122 -0.21 -3.97 -5.25
N ILE A 123 0.62 -3.37 -6.10
CA ILE A 123 1.98 -2.94 -5.75
C ILE A 123 1.94 -1.93 -4.60
N ARG A 124 1.08 -0.90 -4.68
CA ARG A 124 0.91 0.07 -3.59
C ARG A 124 0.45 -0.58 -2.29
N THR A 125 -0.43 -1.57 -2.39
CA THR A 125 -0.85 -2.36 -1.23
C THR A 125 0.36 -3.09 -0.66
N PHE A 126 1.11 -3.85 -1.46
CA PHE A 126 2.29 -4.54 -0.96
C PHE A 126 3.32 -3.60 -0.31
N ILE A 127 3.60 -2.45 -0.94
CA ILE A 127 4.47 -1.41 -0.38
C ILE A 127 3.95 -0.95 0.97
N ARG A 128 2.63 -0.70 1.14
CA ARG A 128 2.04 -0.36 2.44
C ARG A 128 2.34 -1.42 3.50
N TRP A 129 2.18 -2.69 3.14
CA TRP A 129 2.43 -3.78 4.08
C TRP A 129 3.91 -3.84 4.48
N VAL A 130 4.84 -3.72 3.54
CA VAL A 130 6.28 -3.95 3.84
C VAL A 130 7.08 -2.71 4.21
N SER A 131 6.49 -1.52 4.04
CA SER A 131 7.06 -0.25 4.51
C SER A 131 6.62 0.08 5.93
N HIS A 132 5.75 -0.73 6.52
CA HIS A 132 5.43 -0.62 7.93
C HIS A 132 6.52 -1.31 8.78
N GLU A 133 7.04 -0.60 9.77
CA GLU A 133 8.14 -1.04 10.66
C GLU A 133 7.89 -2.38 11.37
N THR A 134 6.63 -2.71 11.66
CA THR A 134 6.25 -3.98 12.31
C THR A 134 6.18 -5.17 11.35
N ASN A 135 6.17 -4.92 10.03
CA ASN A 135 5.72 -5.91 9.06
C ASN A 135 6.83 -6.46 8.15
N LEU A 136 7.92 -5.75 7.80
CA LEU A 136 9.06 -6.28 7.01
C LEU A 136 10.27 -5.29 6.82
N PRO A 137 11.42 -5.74 6.26
CA PRO A 137 12.75 -5.10 6.35
C PRO A 137 13.03 -3.77 5.63
N VAL A 138 12.15 -3.20 4.80
CA VAL A 138 12.51 -1.96 4.06
C VAL A 138 12.62 -0.78 5.02
N ALA A 139 11.57 -0.57 5.82
CA ALA A 139 11.58 0.45 6.86
C ALA A 139 12.70 0.16 7.87
N LEU A 140 12.82 -1.07 8.37
CA LEU A 140 13.94 -1.47 9.24
C LEU A 140 15.31 -1.21 8.59
N GLY A 141 15.48 -1.49 7.30
CA GLY A 141 16.72 -1.28 6.56
C GLY A 141 17.05 0.19 6.33
N LEU A 142 16.05 1.08 6.32
CA LEU A 142 16.23 2.52 6.34
C LEU A 142 16.57 3.02 7.75
N LEU A 143 15.84 2.53 8.77
CA LEU A 143 16.04 2.84 10.18
C LEU A 143 17.46 2.45 10.63
N PHE A 144 17.88 1.19 10.44
CA PHE A 144 19.20 0.69 10.83
C PHE A 144 20.38 1.45 10.19
N ARG A 145 20.17 2.05 9.03
CA ARG A 145 21.22 2.76 8.28
C ARG A 145 21.15 4.27 8.44
N GLY A 146 20.33 4.78 9.35
CA GLY A 146 20.17 6.21 9.58
C GLY A 146 19.57 6.98 8.39
N ALA A 147 18.95 6.29 7.43
CA ALA A 147 18.55 6.84 6.14
C ALA A 147 17.08 7.31 6.12
N TYR A 148 16.54 7.72 7.28
CA TYR A 148 15.13 8.09 7.49
C TYR A 148 14.60 9.08 6.45
N ARG A 149 15.42 10.07 6.04
CA ARG A 149 15.05 11.09 5.04
C ARG A 149 14.79 10.54 3.64
N ARG A 150 15.24 9.31 3.34
CA ARG A 150 14.97 8.63 2.05
C ARG A 150 13.64 7.88 2.04
N TYR A 151 12.97 7.80 3.20
CA TYR A 151 11.61 7.30 3.28
C TYR A 151 10.66 8.28 2.60
N THR A 152 10.12 7.86 1.46
CA THR A 152 9.01 8.59 0.83
C THR A 152 7.72 8.07 1.43
N MET A 153 7.03 8.90 2.20
CA MET A 153 5.71 8.55 2.73
C MET A 153 4.78 8.01 1.63
N ILE A 154 4.01 6.99 2.00
CA ILE A 154 2.99 6.41 1.14
C ILE A 154 1.84 7.40 0.95
N ALA A 155 1.51 8.17 1.99
CA ALA A 155 0.39 9.11 2.03
C ALA A 155 -0.95 8.41 1.72
N ASP A 156 -1.39 7.53 2.64
CA ASP A 156 -2.71 6.92 2.61
C ASP A 156 -3.83 7.91 3.03
N ILE A 157 -5.08 7.44 3.04
CA ILE A 157 -6.24 8.28 3.36
C ILE A 157 -6.20 8.86 4.78
N TYR A 158 -5.76 8.09 5.78
CA TYR A 158 -5.70 8.49 7.18
C TYR A 158 -4.54 9.45 7.43
N SER A 159 -3.35 9.12 6.94
CA SER A 159 -2.17 9.98 7.02
C SER A 159 -2.40 11.31 6.30
N THR A 160 -3.07 11.28 5.14
CA THR A 160 -3.50 12.47 4.40
C THR A 160 -4.53 13.26 5.19
N MET A 161 -5.54 12.60 5.74
CA MET A 161 -6.58 13.23 6.55
C MET A 161 -5.99 13.98 7.74
N VAL A 162 -5.04 13.40 8.46
CA VAL A 162 -4.36 14.11 9.55
C VAL A 162 -3.53 15.27 9.03
N THR A 163 -2.72 15.05 7.99
CA THR A 163 -1.84 16.10 7.45
C THR A 163 -2.63 17.33 6.99
N ILE A 164 -3.78 17.11 6.36
CA ILE A 164 -4.66 18.19 5.90
C ILE A 164 -5.46 18.78 7.06
N ARG A 165 -6.22 17.96 7.81
CA ARG A 165 -7.15 18.46 8.84
C ARG A 165 -6.46 19.10 10.04
N SER A 166 -5.24 18.69 10.36
CA SER A 166 -4.45 19.30 11.43
C SER A 166 -3.85 20.65 11.05
N GLY A 167 -3.76 20.96 9.75
CA GLY A 167 -3.01 22.11 9.26
C GLY A 167 -1.51 21.88 9.10
N ALA A 168 -0.99 20.67 9.36
CA ALA A 168 0.43 20.36 9.20
C ALA A 168 0.96 20.68 7.78
N PHE A 169 0.10 20.58 6.76
CA PHE A 169 0.44 20.92 5.37
C PHE A 169 0.84 22.39 5.14
N LEU A 170 0.48 23.30 6.05
CA LEU A 170 0.82 24.73 5.97
C LEU A 170 2.32 25.01 6.12
N ILE A 171 3.10 24.05 6.64
CA ILE A 171 4.57 24.16 6.69
C ILE A 171 5.22 24.12 5.30
N SER A 172 4.50 23.64 4.29
CA SER A 172 4.96 23.56 2.90
C SER A 172 4.50 24.79 2.12
N THR A 173 5.42 25.60 1.61
CA THR A 173 5.12 26.87 0.91
C THR A 173 5.07 26.77 -0.62
N ASN A 174 4.93 25.55 -1.19
CA ASN A 174 4.89 25.39 -2.64
C ASN A 174 3.54 25.81 -3.27
N ASP A 175 3.55 26.10 -4.58
CA ASP A 175 2.35 26.53 -5.34
C ASP A 175 1.18 25.54 -5.26
N ASN A 176 1.47 24.25 -5.08
CA ASN A 176 0.43 23.24 -4.93
C ASN A 176 -0.24 23.34 -3.56
N THR A 177 0.53 23.62 -2.51
CA THR A 177 -0.01 23.93 -1.18
C THR A 177 -0.90 25.17 -1.25
N LEU A 178 -0.46 26.26 -1.89
CA LEU A 178 -1.28 27.48 -2.03
C LEU A 178 -2.61 27.21 -2.74
N ARG A 179 -2.60 26.41 -3.81
CA ARG A 179 -3.83 25.96 -4.48
C ARG A 179 -4.77 25.19 -3.56
N VAL A 180 -4.22 24.30 -2.73
CA VAL A 180 -5.02 23.54 -1.76
C VAL A 180 -5.57 24.43 -0.65
N ILE A 181 -4.78 25.39 -0.15
CA ILE A 181 -5.23 26.41 0.82
C ILE A 181 -6.42 27.17 0.23
N ASN A 182 -6.28 27.72 -0.97
CA ASN A 182 -7.35 28.48 -1.62
C ASN A 182 -8.62 27.63 -1.79
N LYS A 183 -8.47 26.36 -2.17
CA LYS A 183 -9.57 25.40 -2.28
C LYS A 183 -10.26 25.14 -0.92
N ILE A 184 -9.49 25.02 0.16
CA ILE A 184 -10.03 24.82 1.53
C ILE A 184 -10.74 26.08 2.04
N VAL A 185 -10.16 27.26 1.81
CA VAL A 185 -10.73 28.55 2.25
C VAL A 185 -12.03 28.84 1.50
N ALA A 186 -12.06 28.65 0.18
CA ALA A 186 -13.26 28.87 -0.62
C ALA A 186 -14.40 27.90 -0.27
N GLY A 187 -14.07 26.68 0.18
CA GLY A 187 -15.04 25.65 0.57
C GLY A 187 -15.34 25.61 2.07
N ARG A 188 -15.08 26.68 2.82
CA ARG A 188 -15.26 26.70 4.28
C ARG A 188 -16.71 26.43 4.70
N ASP A 189 -17.67 27.05 4.01
CA ASP A 189 -19.08 27.00 4.41
C ASP A 189 -19.83 25.80 3.81
N SER A 190 -19.38 25.29 2.66
CA SER A 190 -20.00 24.17 1.95
C SER A 190 -19.29 22.83 2.16
N GLY A 191 -18.12 22.84 2.80
CA GLY A 191 -17.22 21.70 2.87
C GLY A 191 -16.50 21.45 1.54
N VAL A 192 -15.34 20.81 1.61
CA VAL A 192 -14.51 20.57 0.42
C VAL A 192 -14.04 19.13 0.35
N THR A 193 -14.07 18.55 -0.85
CA THR A 193 -13.51 17.22 -1.09
C THR A 193 -12.15 17.32 -1.75
N ILE A 194 -11.16 16.67 -1.15
CA ILE A 194 -9.80 16.56 -1.64
C ILE A 194 -9.49 15.09 -1.87
N LYS A 195 -9.02 14.75 -3.07
CA LYS A 195 -8.60 13.38 -3.37
C LYS A 195 -7.15 13.18 -2.95
N VAL A 196 -6.82 12.01 -2.40
CA VAL A 196 -5.46 11.69 -1.90
C VAL A 196 -4.39 11.95 -2.96
N TYR A 197 -4.65 11.63 -4.23
CA TYR A 197 -3.67 11.83 -5.30
C TYR A 197 -3.36 13.31 -5.58
N GLU A 198 -4.30 14.24 -5.33
CA GLU A 198 -4.11 15.68 -5.56
C GLU A 198 -3.08 16.26 -4.58
N VAL A 199 -3.07 15.73 -3.35
CA VAL A 199 -2.27 16.27 -2.24
C VAL A 199 -1.14 15.34 -1.81
N LYS A 200 -0.96 14.20 -2.47
CA LYS A 200 0.08 13.21 -2.14
C LYS A 200 1.47 13.83 -2.07
N GLY A 201 1.78 14.74 -3.00
CA GLY A 201 3.04 15.47 -3.03
C GLY A 201 3.23 16.33 -1.78
N ILE A 202 2.18 17.04 -1.36
CA ILE A 202 2.19 17.89 -0.16
C ILE A 202 2.41 17.04 1.10
N VAL A 203 1.65 15.95 1.24
CA VAL A 203 1.78 15.04 2.39
C VAL A 203 3.19 14.47 2.50
N ARG A 204 3.79 14.09 1.37
CA ARG A 204 5.19 13.61 1.31
C ARG A 204 6.19 14.70 1.68
N THR A 205 5.96 15.94 1.24
CA THR A 205 6.80 17.09 1.62
C THR A 205 6.74 17.33 3.12
N VAL A 206 5.56 17.35 3.73
CA VAL A 206 5.40 17.48 5.18
C VAL A 206 6.14 16.37 5.92
N GLY A 207 5.99 15.13 5.45
CA GLY A 207 6.75 13.98 5.93
C GLY A 207 8.25 14.21 5.92
N ARG A 208 8.80 14.66 4.78
CA ARG A 208 10.23 14.94 4.63
C ARG A 208 10.72 16.09 5.50
N LEU A 209 9.87 17.08 5.73
CA LEU A 209 10.15 18.20 6.63
C LEU A 209 10.08 17.78 8.11
N SER A 210 9.40 16.68 8.42
CA SER A 210 9.51 16.07 9.74
C SER A 210 10.90 15.44 9.92
N ASN A 211 11.42 15.46 11.15
CA ASN A 211 12.73 14.89 11.48
C ASN A 211 12.81 13.38 11.18
N ASP A 212 11.68 12.68 11.32
CA ASP A 212 11.54 11.26 10.99
C ASP A 212 10.22 11.02 10.23
N PRO A 213 10.29 10.91 8.89
CA PRO A 213 9.12 10.67 8.04
C PRO A 213 8.38 9.36 8.35
N ILE A 214 9.05 8.35 8.91
CA ILE A 214 8.45 7.05 9.28
C ILE A 214 7.61 7.23 10.54
N ILE A 215 8.17 7.87 11.57
CA ILE A 215 7.45 8.17 12.82
C ILE A 215 6.25 9.10 12.53
N TYR A 216 6.44 10.11 11.69
CA TYR A 216 5.36 11.01 11.29
C TYR A 216 4.23 10.24 10.60
N GLU A 217 4.52 9.41 9.59
CA GLU A 217 3.48 8.63 8.90
C GLU A 217 2.72 7.72 9.86
N ARG A 218 3.42 7.03 10.78
CA ARG A 218 2.80 6.18 11.79
C ARG A 218 1.88 6.96 12.73
N GLY A 219 2.36 8.09 13.23
CA GLY A 219 1.57 8.98 14.08
C GLY A 219 0.32 9.48 13.34
N ALA A 220 0.51 9.98 12.12
CA ALA A 220 -0.58 10.46 11.26
C ALA A 220 -1.59 9.35 10.92
N PHE A 221 -1.13 8.13 10.63
CA PHE A 221 -2.02 6.99 10.39
C PHE A 221 -2.87 6.67 11.62
N ARG A 222 -2.26 6.52 12.80
CA ARG A 222 -2.97 6.20 14.05
C ARG A 222 -3.99 7.29 14.40
N ILE A 223 -3.57 8.55 14.35
CA ILE A 223 -4.47 9.68 14.61
C ILE A 223 -5.61 9.72 13.59
N GLY A 224 -5.31 9.44 12.32
CA GLY A 224 -6.28 9.45 11.25
C GLY A 224 -7.31 8.33 11.39
N HIS A 225 -6.84 7.13 11.68
CA HIS A 225 -7.66 5.94 11.84
C HIS A 225 -8.51 5.99 13.12
N ASP A 226 -7.89 6.25 14.27
CA ASP A 226 -8.55 6.08 15.56
C ASP A 226 -9.44 7.29 15.93
N TYR A 227 -9.07 8.49 15.46
CA TYR A 227 -9.73 9.75 15.86
C TYR A 227 -10.34 10.49 14.68
N CYS A 228 -9.53 10.83 13.67
CA CYS A 228 -9.94 11.78 12.63
C CYS A 228 -11.06 11.23 11.72
N SER A 229 -11.02 9.93 11.40
CA SER A 229 -12.04 9.24 10.60
C SER A 229 -13.40 9.19 11.29
N LYS A 230 -13.41 9.25 12.63
CA LYS A 230 -14.60 9.21 13.50
C LYS A 230 -14.95 10.58 14.08
N LEU A 231 -14.24 11.64 13.66
CA LEU A 231 -14.38 13.02 14.17
C LEU A 231 -14.25 13.17 15.70
N LYS A 232 -13.48 12.30 16.36
CA LYS A 232 -13.22 12.33 17.82
C LYS A 232 -12.20 13.40 18.21
N CYS A 233 -12.49 14.67 17.89
CA CYS A 233 -11.53 15.76 18.06
C CYS A 233 -11.23 16.07 19.53
N SER A 234 -12.20 15.91 20.43
CA SER A 234 -12.05 16.13 21.88
C SER A 234 -11.06 15.14 22.52
N GLU A 235 -11.13 13.87 22.13
CA GLU A 235 -10.29 12.77 22.63
C GLU A 235 -8.91 12.71 21.95
N CYS A 236 -8.71 13.47 20.86
CA CYS A 236 -7.51 13.37 20.05
C CYS A 236 -6.28 13.94 20.78
N PRO A 237 -5.14 13.21 20.85
CA PRO A 237 -3.97 13.67 21.59
C PRO A 237 -3.29 14.90 20.97
N ILE A 238 -3.57 15.21 19.69
CA ILE A 238 -3.09 16.43 19.02
C ILE A 238 -4.12 17.56 18.98
N ASN A 239 -5.25 17.43 19.70
CA ASN A 239 -6.35 18.41 19.69
C ASN A 239 -5.88 19.85 19.94
N ARG A 240 -4.94 20.03 20.88
CA ARG A 240 -4.43 21.36 21.28
C ARG A 240 -3.65 22.09 20.19
N VAL A 241 -3.06 21.37 19.24
CA VAL A 241 -2.25 21.94 18.14
C VAL A 241 -2.91 21.83 16.77
N CYS A 242 -4.03 21.10 16.69
CA CYS A 242 -4.76 20.86 15.46
C CYS A 242 -5.62 22.07 15.09
N MET A 243 -5.53 22.54 13.85
CA MET A 243 -6.39 23.61 13.32
C MET A 243 -7.84 23.18 13.05
N LYS A 244 -8.12 21.87 13.11
CA LYS A 244 -9.48 21.29 13.00
C LYS A 244 -10.21 21.68 11.72
N PHE A 245 -9.57 21.53 10.56
CA PHE A 245 -10.25 21.63 9.26
C PHE A 245 -11.18 20.41 9.02
N THR A 246 -12.07 20.10 9.97
CA THR A 246 -12.90 18.88 9.99
C THR A 246 -13.88 18.79 8.83
N TRP A 247 -14.27 19.93 8.25
CA TRP A 247 -15.13 20.06 7.07
C TRP A 247 -14.44 19.62 5.75
N VAL A 248 -13.12 19.41 5.77
CA VAL A 248 -12.39 18.89 4.61
C VAL A 248 -12.56 17.36 4.56
N ASN A 249 -13.15 16.86 3.48
CA ASN A 249 -13.35 15.43 3.22
C ASN A 249 -12.23 14.88 2.34
N ILE A 250 -11.63 13.75 2.74
CA ILE A 250 -10.58 13.07 1.97
C ILE A 250 -11.16 11.86 1.24
N LYS A 251 -10.92 11.74 -0.07
CA LYS A 251 -11.34 10.60 -0.91
C LYS A 251 -10.19 9.91 -1.63
#